data_AF-A0A925J9S5-F1
#
_entry.id   AF-A0A925J9S5-F1
#
_cell.length_a   1.000
_cell.length_b   1.000
_cell.length_c   1.000
_cell.angle_alpha   90.00
_cell.angle_beta   90.00
_cell.angle_gamma   90.00
#
_symmetry.space_group_name_H-M   'P 1'
#
loop_
_entity.id
_entity.type
_entity.pdbx_description
1 polymer ?
#
loop_
_entity_poly.entity_id
_entity_poly.type
_entity_poly.pdbx_seq_one_letter_code
_entity_poly.pdbx_strand_id
1 'polypeptide(L)' 'ARIVASISGQKRSASRTAIEFVLSNPAVSAAIVGIRTAEQLEDVVGQTEETKLSTAEKNLLSQAVHANYYESHR' A
#
# COMPACT_ATOMS: atom_id res chain seq x y z
N ALA A 1 -7.05 -9.08 -1.91
CA ALA A 1 -7.87 -7.95 -2.40
C ALA A 1 -8.91 -7.45 -1.38
N ARG A 2 -9.73 -8.33 -0.78
CA ARG A 2 -10.85 -7.93 0.10
C ARG A 2 -10.44 -7.09 1.33
N ILE A 3 -9.34 -7.44 1.98
CA ILE A 3 -8.83 -6.71 3.16
C ILE A 3 -8.35 -5.30 2.81
N VAL A 4 -7.60 -5.17 1.70
CA VAL A 4 -7.16 -3.87 1.19
C VAL A 4 -8.36 -2.96 0.92
N ALA A 5 -9.39 -3.45 0.24
CA ALA A 5 -10.62 -2.68 -0.01
C ALA A 5 -11.30 -2.24 1.30
N SER A 6 -11.33 -3.12 2.32
CA SER A 6 -11.92 -2.81 3.63
C SER A 6 -11.18 -1.71 4.41
N ILE A 7 -9.85 -1.64 4.29
CA ILE A 7 -9.02 -0.62 4.96
C ILE A 7 -8.95 0.67 4.16
N SER A 8 -9.08 0.58 2.84
CA SER A 8 -9.00 1.73 1.94
C SER A 8 -10.15 2.70 2.21
N GLY A 9 -11.37 2.17 2.44
CA GLY A 9 -12.51 2.95 2.91
C GLY A 9 -12.80 4.19 2.04
N GLN A 10 -13.35 5.25 2.64
CA GLN A 10 -13.58 6.52 1.94
C GLN A 10 -12.38 7.47 1.94
N LYS A 11 -11.33 7.15 2.70
CA LYS A 11 -10.21 8.06 2.95
C LYS A 11 -9.03 7.87 2.00
N ARG A 12 -8.90 6.69 1.38
CA ARG A 12 -7.75 6.35 0.53
C ARG A 12 -8.14 5.28 -0.48
N SER A 13 -7.52 5.29 -1.65
CA SER A 13 -7.72 4.25 -2.64
C SER A 13 -6.93 2.97 -2.30
N ALA A 14 -7.24 1.87 -2.99
CA ALA A 14 -6.50 0.62 -2.83
C ALA A 14 -5.03 0.76 -3.24
N SER A 15 -4.76 1.52 -4.31
CA SER A 15 -3.40 1.81 -4.79
C SER A 15 -2.60 2.55 -3.71
N ARG A 16 -3.21 3.56 -3.10
CA ARG A 16 -2.58 4.34 -2.04
C ARG A 16 -2.36 3.53 -0.77
N THR A 17 -3.32 2.71 -0.35
CA THR A 17 -3.15 1.78 0.78
C THR A 17 -1.96 0.85 0.57
N ALA A 18 -1.76 0.36 -0.66
CA ALA A 18 -0.62 -0.51 -0.98
C ALA A 18 0.72 0.26 -0.89
N ILE A 19 0.78 1.48 -1.41
CA ILE A 19 1.98 2.33 -1.37
C ILE A 19 2.35 2.68 0.07
N GLU A 20 1.38 3.14 0.87
CA GLU A 20 1.57 3.46 2.29
C GLU A 20 2.04 2.26 3.10
N PHE A 21 1.51 1.06 2.83
CA PHE A 21 1.96 -0.15 3.50
C PHE A 21 3.45 -0.42 3.24
N VAL A 22 3.91 -0.26 2.00
CA VAL A 22 5.31 -0.43 1.62
C VAL A 22 6.20 0.65 2.25
N LEU A 23 5.82 1.93 2.12
CA LEU A 23 6.57 3.06 2.67
C LEU A 23 6.58 3.11 4.21
N SER A 24 5.66 2.39 4.86
CA SER A 24 5.66 2.28 6.31
C SER A 24 6.80 1.44 6.88
N ASN A 25 7.51 0.67 6.04
CA ASN A 25 8.70 -0.06 6.44
C ASN A 25 9.91 0.89 6.47
N PRO A 26 10.59 1.07 7.61
CA PRO A 26 11.73 1.99 7.73
C PRO A 26 12.91 1.64 6.80
N ALA A 27 13.01 0.41 6.32
CA ALA A 27 14.03 0.01 5.35
C ALA A 27 13.75 0.50 3.91
N VAL A 28 12.55 1.02 3.64
CA VAL A 28 12.12 1.46 2.31
C VAL A 28 12.06 2.98 2.26
N SER A 29 12.89 3.62 1.44
CA SER A 29 12.93 5.08 1.31
C SER A 29 12.00 5.64 0.23
N ALA A 30 11.68 4.84 -0.80
CA ALA A 30 10.85 5.26 -1.92
C ALA A 30 10.13 4.05 -2.54
N ALA A 31 8.98 4.30 -3.17
CA ALA A 31 8.21 3.31 -3.91
C ALA A 31 8.10 3.77 -5.38
N ILE A 32 8.50 2.90 -6.31
CA ILE A 32 8.37 3.15 -7.75
C ILE A 32 7.07 2.48 -8.22
N VAL A 33 6.17 3.27 -8.82
CA VAL A 33 4.84 2.80 -9.25
C VAL A 33 4.72 2.93 -10.77
N GLY A 34 4.36 1.85 -11.44
CA GLY A 34 4.08 1.86 -12.87
C GLY A 34 2.69 2.43 -13.16
N ILE A 35 2.63 3.49 -13.97
CA ILE A 35 1.39 4.21 -14.31
C ILE A 35 1.28 4.31 -15.83
N ARG A 36 0.07 4.09 -16.38
CA ARG A 36 -0.20 4.13 -17.81
C ARG A 36 -1.37 5.03 -18.21
N THR A 37 -2.10 5.61 -17.24
CA THR A 37 -3.18 6.56 -17.50
C THR A 37 -3.11 7.74 -16.53
N ALA A 38 -3.75 8.86 -16.89
CA ALA A 38 -3.82 10.04 -16.05
C ALA A 38 -4.60 9.79 -14.76
N GLU A 39 -5.68 9.00 -14.83
CA GLU A 39 -6.51 8.67 -13.67
C GLU A 39 -5.73 7.86 -12.63
N GLN A 40 -4.82 6.97 -13.08
CA GLN A 40 -3.93 6.23 -12.19
C GLN A 40 -2.90 7.14 -11.52
N LEU A 41 -2.40 8.15 -12.24
CA LEU A 41 -1.51 9.16 -11.66
C LEU A 41 -2.24 9.98 -10.59
N GLU A 42 -3.45 10.43 -10.90
CA GLU A 42 -4.31 11.17 -9.97
C GLU A 42 -4.69 10.33 -8.75
N ASP A 43 -4.95 9.04 -8.91
CA ASP A 43 -5.25 8.12 -7.80
C ASP A 43 -4.05 7.95 -6.84
N VAL A 44 -2.83 7.97 -7.37
CA VAL A 44 -1.60 7.77 -6.59
C VAL A 44 -1.08 9.07 -5.97
N VAL A 45 -1.10 10.16 -6.71
CA VAL A 45 -0.53 11.46 -6.31
C VAL A 45 -1.58 12.39 -5.69
N GLY A 46 -2.85 12.22 -6.04
CA GLY A 46 -3.96 13.04 -5.56
C GLY A 46 -4.27 12.86 -4.07
N GLN A 47 -4.89 13.91 -3.50
CA GLN A 47 -5.17 14.10 -2.07
C GLN A 47 -3.94 13.92 -1.16
N THR A 48 -3.20 15.03 -1.03
CA THR A 48 -2.04 15.23 -0.15
C THR A 48 -2.37 15.26 1.34
N GLU A 49 -3.64 15.12 1.74
CA GLU A 49 -4.02 14.92 3.14
C GLU A 49 -3.76 13.45 3.54
N GLU A 50 -2.48 13.16 3.75
CA GLU A 50 -1.95 11.85 4.14
C GLU A 50 -2.64 11.30 5.39
N THR A 51 -3.68 10.49 5.21
CA THR A 51 -4.12 9.60 6.29
C THR A 51 -3.20 8.40 6.33
N LYS A 52 -2.08 8.51 7.06
CA LYS A 52 -1.14 7.41 7.32
C LYS A 52 -1.88 6.18 7.84
N LEU A 53 -1.39 4.99 7.50
CA LEU A 53 -1.90 3.75 8.08
C LEU A 53 -1.59 3.71 9.58
N SER A 54 -2.60 3.41 10.39
CA SER A 54 -2.43 3.08 11.80
C SER A 54 -1.68 1.76 11.97
N THR A 55 -1.08 1.55 13.14
CA THR A 55 -0.40 0.28 13.46
C THR A 55 -1.35 -0.92 13.36
N ALA A 56 -2.62 -0.75 13.74
CA ALA A 56 -3.63 -1.80 13.64
C ALA A 56 -3.91 -2.17 12.17
N GLU A 57 -4.09 -1.17 11.29
CA GLU A 57 -4.29 -1.42 9.86
C GLU A 57 -3.07 -2.10 9.23
N LYS A 58 -1.85 -1.70 9.59
CA LYS A 58 -0.61 -2.34 9.11
C LYS A 58 -0.54 -3.81 9.51
N ASN A 59 -0.83 -4.12 10.77
CA ASN A 59 -0.83 -5.51 11.25
C ASN A 59 -1.91 -6.36 10.56
N LEU A 60 -3.07 -5.76 10.30
CA LEU A 60 -4.14 -6.47 9.60
C LEU A 60 -3.79 -6.73 8.13
N LEU A 61 -3.07 -5.80 7.47
CA LEU A 61 -2.54 -6.01 6.12
C LEU A 61 -1.44 -7.07 6.07
N SER A 62 -0.52 -7.08 7.03
CA SER A 62 0.58 -8.06 7.05
C SER A 62 0.10 -9.49 7.30
N GLN A 63 -1.02 -9.65 8.01
CA GLN A 63 -1.64 -10.96 8.26
C GLN A 63 -2.61 -11.39 7.14
N ALA A 64 -2.96 -10.49 6.22
CA ALA A 64 -3.94 -10.76 5.17
C ALA A 64 -3.47 -11.83 4.15
N VAL A 65 -2.16 -12.00 3.99
CA VAL A 65 -1.54 -12.93 3.04
C VAL A 65 -0.32 -13.56 3.70
N HIS A 66 -0.07 -14.83 3.41
CA HIS A 66 1.15 -15.50 3.88
C HIS A 66 2.39 -14.86 3.24
N ALA A 67 3.43 -14.66 4.05
CA ALA A 67 4.69 -14.11 3.57
C ALA A 67 5.39 -15.14 2.67
N ASN A 68 5.68 -14.74 1.43
CA ASN A 68 6.43 -15.57 0.50
C ASN A 68 7.94 -15.39 0.74
N TYR A 69 8.67 -16.51 0.62
CA TYR A 69 10.10 -16.59 0.84
C TYR A 69 10.75 -17.14 -0.44
N TYR A 70 11.77 -16.46 -0.97
CA TYR A 70 12.53 -17.00 -2.11
C TYR A 70 13.18 -18.33 -1.73
N GLU A 71 13.00 -19.40 -2.52
CA GLU A 71 13.58 -20.72 -2.24
C GLU A 71 14.91 -20.94 -2.94
N SER A 72 15.11 -20.30 -4.10
CA SER A 72 16.32 -20.38 -4.92
C SER A 72 17.13 -19.08 -4.87
N HIS A 73 18.46 -19.20 -4.97
CA HIS A 73 19.42 -18.08 -4.92
C HIS A 73 19.37 -17.25 -3.62
N ARG A 74 19.12 -17.93 -2.49
CA ARG A 74 19.31 -17.34 -1.16
C ARG A 74 20.78 -17.13 -0.85
#